data_AF-A0A953SLR5-F1
#
_entry.id   AF-A0A953SLR5-F1
#
_cell.length_a   1.000
_cell.length_b   1.000
_cell.length_c   1.000
_cell.angle_alpha   90.00
_cell.angle_beta   90.00
_cell.angle_gamma   90.00
#
_symmetry.space_group_name_H-M   'P 1'
#
loop_
_entity.id
_entity.type
_entity.pdbx_description
1 polymer ?
#
loop_
_entity_poly.entity_id
_entity_poly.type
_entity_poly.pdbx_seq_one_letter_code
_entity_poly.pdbx_strand_id
1 'polypeptide(L)'
;AQPGDTVLVGPGVYHETVYVDQPNITIRGIVDGDNRPWINGEGRLSDGFNTTGDDFTLEGFGIRDTIGNGVLTTGAQRVVYRDLIVENAGIYGIYPVECTDIIVENVTATGIADAAIYVGQSRGPIVVRDNTVYGNVTGIEIENSTDAEVYNNHVYDNSGGILVFLLPNNPSKVGYNTRVYDNLIENNNHANFGAANAIVSKVPPGTGLMILTADNTEVFNNTFRGNQSVGAAVTSLYIIYPRDTVFDLGPLPENNWIHDNVFENNGYAPDQSLIDFGVPGADILWTGEGWSNSFDQPGASTFPPVLPSRSTPDPLKRALWRTYDVLIGLLM
;
A
#
# COMPACT_ATOMS: atom_id res chain seq x y z
N ALA A 1 -3.81 -29.35 -13.93
CA ALA A 1 -4.97 -29.57 -13.05
C ALA A 1 -6.24 -29.22 -13.81
N GLN A 2 -7.38 -29.80 -13.45
CA GLN A 2 -8.71 -29.45 -13.97
C GLN A 2 -9.43 -28.53 -12.96
N PRO A 3 -10.44 -27.74 -13.38
CA PRO A 3 -11.22 -26.94 -12.45
C PRO A 3 -11.79 -27.75 -11.29
N GLY A 4 -11.61 -27.26 -10.06
CA GLY A 4 -11.97 -27.90 -8.80
C GLY A 4 -10.86 -28.73 -8.16
N ASP A 5 -9.74 -28.93 -8.85
CA ASP A 5 -8.62 -29.69 -8.31
C ASP A 5 -7.84 -28.90 -7.25
N THR A 6 -7.33 -29.64 -6.27
CA THR A 6 -6.28 -29.17 -5.36
C THR A 6 -4.96 -29.85 -5.71
N VAL A 7 -3.94 -29.06 -6.03
CA VAL A 7 -2.56 -29.52 -6.25
C VAL A 7 -1.80 -29.41 -4.94
N LEU A 8 -1.41 -30.56 -4.37
CA LEU A 8 -0.59 -30.63 -3.17
C LEU A 8 0.89 -30.69 -3.54
N VAL A 9 1.71 -29.82 -2.94
CA VAL A 9 3.15 -29.76 -3.20
C VAL A 9 3.91 -30.00 -1.88
N GLY A 10 4.75 -31.03 -1.88
CA GLY A 10 5.58 -31.37 -0.71
C GLY A 10 6.73 -30.37 -0.50
N PRO A 11 7.36 -30.36 0.68
CA PRO A 11 8.56 -29.54 0.92
C PRO A 11 9.67 -29.81 -0.11
N GLY A 12 10.30 -28.74 -0.58
CA GLY A 12 11.32 -28.79 -1.61
C GLY A 12 11.61 -27.41 -2.18
N VAL A 13 12.68 -27.28 -2.96
CA VAL A 13 12.98 -26.06 -3.73
C VAL A 13 12.75 -26.36 -5.20
N TYR A 14 11.90 -25.57 -5.82
CA TYR A 14 11.47 -25.68 -7.21
C TYR A 14 11.95 -24.45 -7.98
N HIS A 15 12.43 -24.65 -9.21
CA HIS A 15 13.14 -23.62 -9.99
C HIS A 15 12.39 -23.34 -11.30
N GLU A 16 11.10 -23.03 -11.17
CA GLU A 16 10.18 -22.81 -12.29
C GLU A 16 9.17 -21.72 -11.96
N THR A 17 8.68 -21.02 -12.99
CA THR A 17 7.49 -20.19 -12.89
C THR A 17 6.26 -21.06 -13.04
N VAL A 18 5.33 -20.98 -12.10
CA VAL A 18 4.07 -21.73 -12.14
C VAL A 18 3.00 -20.89 -12.83
N TYR A 19 2.45 -21.41 -13.92
CA TYR A 19 1.36 -20.77 -14.67
C TYR A 19 0.02 -21.43 -14.34
N VAL A 20 -1.00 -20.61 -14.04
CA VAL A 20 -2.36 -21.09 -13.74
C VAL A 20 -3.40 -20.28 -14.51
N ASP A 21 -3.95 -20.88 -15.57
CA ASP A 21 -5.00 -20.28 -16.40
C ASP A 21 -6.39 -20.90 -16.18
N GLN A 22 -6.45 -22.02 -15.45
CA GLN A 22 -7.70 -22.71 -15.16
C GLN A 22 -8.39 -22.09 -13.93
N PRO A 23 -9.73 -21.94 -13.96
CA PRO A 23 -10.48 -21.49 -12.80
C PRO A 23 -10.58 -22.58 -11.73
N ASN A 24 -10.90 -22.18 -10.49
CA ASN A 24 -11.16 -23.03 -9.34
C ASN A 24 -10.01 -24.00 -9.05
N ILE A 25 -8.79 -23.48 -9.06
CA ILE A 25 -7.59 -24.24 -8.71
C ILE A 25 -7.10 -23.80 -7.34
N THR A 26 -6.88 -24.78 -6.46
CA THR A 26 -6.10 -24.56 -5.23
C THR A 26 -4.71 -25.15 -5.41
N ILE A 27 -3.67 -24.34 -5.20
CA ILE A 27 -2.29 -24.81 -5.05
C ILE A 27 -1.91 -24.69 -3.59
N ARG A 28 -1.70 -25.83 -2.94
CA ARG A 28 -1.45 -25.94 -1.50
C ARG A 28 -0.11 -26.59 -1.22
N GLY A 29 0.75 -25.86 -0.52
CA GLY A 29 1.99 -26.38 0.03
C GLY A 29 1.74 -27.18 1.29
N ILE A 30 2.43 -28.30 1.42
CA ILE A 30 2.44 -29.08 2.65
C ILE A 30 3.49 -28.46 3.57
N VAL A 31 3.02 -27.88 4.69
CA VAL A 31 3.86 -27.22 5.69
C VAL A 31 4.02 -28.15 6.90
N ASP A 32 5.27 -28.41 7.31
CA ASP A 32 5.64 -29.20 8.49
C ASP A 32 6.74 -28.48 9.29
N GLY A 33 6.33 -27.74 10.32
CA GLY A 33 7.20 -26.81 11.04
C GLY A 33 7.75 -25.74 10.09
N ASP A 34 9.07 -25.65 10.01
CA ASP A 34 9.77 -24.72 9.12
C ASP A 34 9.89 -25.24 7.67
N ASN A 35 9.50 -26.49 7.40
CA ASN A 35 9.57 -27.08 6.08
C ASN A 35 8.32 -26.74 5.26
N ARG A 36 8.52 -26.18 4.07
CA ARG A 36 7.47 -25.88 3.08
C ARG A 36 8.03 -25.94 1.66
N PRO A 37 7.20 -26.04 0.61
CA PRO A 37 7.66 -25.84 -0.76
C PRO A 37 8.10 -24.40 -1.01
N TRP A 38 9.20 -24.25 -1.74
CA TRP A 38 9.76 -22.96 -2.15
C TRP A 38 9.83 -22.87 -3.68
N ILE A 39 9.26 -21.82 -4.26
CA ILE A 39 9.60 -21.41 -5.63
C ILE A 39 10.81 -20.47 -5.56
N ASN A 40 11.88 -20.81 -6.26
CA ASN A 40 13.10 -20.01 -6.32
C ASN A 40 13.35 -19.55 -7.76
N GLY A 41 13.31 -18.23 -7.96
CA GLY A 41 13.54 -17.59 -9.24
C GLY A 41 15.01 -17.53 -9.69
N GLU A 42 15.96 -17.86 -8.81
CA GLU A 42 17.41 -17.85 -9.04
C GLU A 42 17.96 -16.51 -9.60
N GLY A 43 17.27 -15.40 -9.34
CA GLY A 43 17.60 -14.10 -9.90
C GLY A 43 17.47 -14.02 -11.42
N ARG A 44 16.69 -14.93 -12.04
CA ARG A 44 16.54 -15.03 -13.51
C ARG A 44 15.11 -15.26 -13.98
N LEU A 45 14.24 -15.84 -13.16
CA LEU A 45 12.83 -16.07 -13.51
C LEU A 45 12.00 -14.83 -13.21
N SER A 46 11.09 -14.48 -14.12
CA SER A 46 10.23 -13.31 -13.99
C SER A 46 9.36 -13.42 -12.75
N ASP A 47 8.50 -14.43 -12.67
CA ASP A 47 7.54 -14.57 -11.58
C ASP A 47 7.67 -15.94 -10.90
N GLY A 48 7.26 -16.02 -9.63
CA GLY A 48 7.09 -17.32 -8.96
C GLY A 48 5.80 -18.00 -9.43
N PHE A 49 4.69 -17.28 -9.31
CA PHE A 49 3.38 -17.67 -9.85
C PHE A 49 2.84 -16.59 -10.79
N ASN A 50 2.24 -17.00 -11.89
CA ASN A 50 1.57 -16.13 -12.85
C ASN A 50 0.20 -16.73 -13.21
N THR A 51 -0.87 -16.06 -12.80
CA THR A 51 -2.22 -16.65 -12.81
C THR A 51 -3.27 -15.71 -13.40
N THR A 52 -4.32 -16.30 -13.99
CA THR A 52 -5.47 -15.57 -14.54
C THR A 52 -6.81 -16.25 -14.26
N GLY A 53 -6.80 -17.41 -13.59
CA GLY A 53 -8.02 -18.17 -13.31
C GLY A 53 -8.81 -17.60 -12.13
N ASP A 54 -10.14 -17.51 -12.28
CA ASP A 54 -11.07 -17.23 -11.19
C ASP A 54 -11.02 -18.31 -10.10
N ASP A 55 -11.45 -18.01 -8.89
CA ASP A 55 -11.49 -18.94 -7.75
C ASP A 55 -10.12 -19.57 -7.44
N PHE A 56 -9.05 -18.82 -7.70
CA PHE A 56 -7.68 -19.28 -7.46
C PHE A 56 -7.29 -19.11 -5.98
N THR A 57 -6.74 -20.17 -5.38
CA THR A 57 -6.16 -20.13 -4.03
C THR A 57 -4.71 -20.59 -4.08
N LEU A 58 -3.81 -19.79 -3.52
CA LEU A 58 -2.43 -20.15 -3.24
C LEU A 58 -2.19 -20.13 -1.74
N GLU A 59 -1.73 -21.24 -1.17
CA GLU A 59 -1.44 -21.30 0.26
C GLU A 59 -0.27 -22.19 0.66
N GLY A 60 0.48 -21.79 1.68
CA GLY A 60 1.54 -22.61 2.29
C GLY A 60 2.86 -22.68 1.51
N PHE A 61 3.22 -21.63 0.77
CA PHE A 61 4.44 -21.58 -0.04
C PHE A 61 5.46 -20.55 0.47
N GLY A 62 6.73 -20.81 0.17
CA GLY A 62 7.76 -19.78 0.07
C GLY A 62 7.98 -19.41 -1.40
N ILE A 63 8.21 -18.14 -1.69
CA ILE A 63 8.63 -17.64 -3.01
C ILE A 63 9.83 -16.72 -2.81
N ARG A 64 10.88 -16.89 -3.60
CA ARG A 64 12.06 -16.01 -3.52
C ARG A 64 12.83 -15.81 -4.80
N ASP A 65 13.65 -14.76 -4.79
CA ASP A 65 14.68 -14.47 -5.79
C ASP A 65 14.13 -14.39 -7.23
N THR A 66 12.92 -13.86 -7.39
CA THR A 66 12.32 -13.57 -8.71
C THR A 66 12.72 -12.17 -9.16
N ILE A 67 12.88 -11.94 -10.48
CA ILE A 67 13.25 -10.61 -10.99
C ILE A 67 12.04 -9.69 -11.22
N GLY A 68 10.86 -10.29 -11.36
CA GLY A 68 9.56 -9.64 -11.45
C GLY A 68 8.83 -9.85 -10.14
N ASN A 69 7.83 -10.74 -10.11
CA ASN A 69 6.90 -10.82 -8.98
C ASN A 69 7.03 -12.12 -8.17
N GLY A 70 6.60 -12.11 -6.91
CA GLY A 70 6.38 -13.35 -6.17
C GLY A 70 5.18 -14.09 -6.77
N VAL A 71 4.03 -13.42 -6.77
CA VAL A 71 2.76 -13.93 -7.31
C VAL A 71 2.06 -12.82 -8.09
N LEU A 72 1.91 -12.98 -9.40
CA LEU A 72 1.09 -12.12 -10.24
C LEU A 72 -0.24 -12.82 -10.55
N THR A 73 -1.35 -12.12 -10.31
CA THR A 73 -2.68 -12.56 -10.75
C THR A 73 -3.39 -11.45 -11.50
N THR A 74 -3.78 -11.71 -12.74
CA THR A 74 -4.37 -10.70 -13.62
C THR A 74 -5.82 -11.03 -13.95
N GLY A 75 -6.73 -10.08 -13.73
CA GLY A 75 -8.08 -10.14 -14.27
C GLY A 75 -8.98 -11.23 -13.69
N ALA A 76 -8.70 -11.72 -12.48
CA ALA A 76 -9.38 -12.85 -11.87
C ALA A 76 -10.33 -12.43 -10.73
N GLN A 77 -11.36 -13.23 -10.50
CA GLN A 77 -12.30 -13.06 -9.39
C GLN A 77 -12.09 -14.10 -8.29
N ARG A 78 -12.32 -13.73 -7.02
CA ARG A 78 -12.28 -14.61 -5.83
C ARG A 78 -10.91 -15.26 -5.66
N VAL A 79 -9.89 -14.43 -5.49
CA VAL A 79 -8.49 -14.88 -5.36
C VAL A 79 -8.02 -14.81 -3.90
N VAL A 80 -7.32 -15.85 -3.46
CA VAL A 80 -6.87 -16.00 -2.07
C VAL A 80 -5.39 -16.32 -2.03
N TYR A 81 -4.66 -15.54 -1.23
CA TYR A 81 -3.26 -15.77 -0.89
C TYR A 81 -3.16 -15.92 0.62
N ARG A 82 -2.70 -17.08 1.09
CA ARG A 82 -2.68 -17.40 2.52
C ARG A 82 -1.39 -18.09 2.95
N ASP A 83 -0.86 -17.72 4.11
CA ASP A 83 0.29 -18.43 4.71
C ASP A 83 1.46 -18.52 3.73
N LEU A 84 1.89 -17.36 3.20
CA LEU A 84 2.98 -17.23 2.23
C LEU A 84 4.18 -16.54 2.85
N ILE A 85 5.37 -16.93 2.41
CA ILE A 85 6.62 -16.20 2.66
C ILE A 85 7.16 -15.74 1.32
N VAL A 86 7.38 -14.43 1.14
CA VAL A 86 7.90 -13.86 -0.10
C VAL A 86 9.17 -13.06 0.20
N GLU A 87 10.30 -13.48 -0.35
CA GLU A 87 11.61 -12.90 -0.07
C GLU A 87 12.30 -12.45 -1.36
N ASN A 88 12.76 -11.20 -1.42
CA ASN A 88 13.59 -10.74 -2.54
C ASN A 88 12.92 -10.96 -3.92
N ALA A 89 11.64 -10.64 -4.02
CA ALA A 89 10.96 -10.51 -5.31
C ALA A 89 11.29 -9.13 -5.90
N GLY A 90 11.55 -9.07 -7.20
CA GLY A 90 12.08 -7.87 -7.85
C GLY A 90 11.17 -6.64 -7.73
N ILE A 91 9.95 -6.72 -8.27
CA ILE A 91 9.02 -5.59 -8.34
C ILE A 91 7.95 -5.73 -7.25
N TYR A 92 7.09 -6.75 -7.32
CA TYR A 92 6.00 -6.91 -6.35
C TYR A 92 6.03 -8.29 -5.66
N GLY A 93 5.69 -8.35 -4.38
CA GLY A 93 5.60 -9.63 -3.67
C GLY A 93 4.33 -10.39 -4.04
N ILE A 94 3.18 -9.92 -3.54
CA ILE A 94 1.84 -10.37 -3.93
C ILE A 94 1.20 -9.30 -4.79
N TYR A 95 0.77 -9.66 -6.00
CA TYR A 95 0.31 -8.71 -7.02
C TYR A 95 -0.97 -9.17 -7.75
N PRO A 96 -2.15 -9.10 -7.11
CA PRO A 96 -3.41 -9.08 -7.82
C PRO A 96 -3.62 -7.74 -8.54
N VAL A 97 -3.95 -7.79 -9.82
CA VAL A 97 -4.25 -6.63 -10.65
C VAL A 97 -5.50 -6.85 -11.49
N GLU A 98 -6.36 -5.83 -11.59
CA GLU A 98 -7.65 -5.93 -12.29
C GLU A 98 -8.54 -7.07 -11.74
N CYS A 99 -8.38 -7.41 -10.46
CA CYS A 99 -9.07 -8.53 -9.81
C CYS A 99 -10.30 -8.08 -9.01
N THR A 100 -11.16 -9.02 -8.64
CA THR A 100 -12.28 -8.79 -7.72
C THR A 100 -12.34 -9.84 -6.62
N ASP A 101 -12.91 -9.48 -5.46
CA ASP A 101 -13.04 -10.38 -4.30
C ASP A 101 -11.69 -10.97 -3.85
N ILE A 102 -10.83 -10.16 -3.22
CA ILE A 102 -9.43 -10.51 -2.93
C ILE A 102 -9.24 -10.74 -1.43
N ILE A 103 -8.51 -11.79 -1.07
CA ILE A 103 -8.00 -12.02 0.29
C ILE A 103 -6.49 -12.22 0.25
N VAL A 104 -5.76 -11.39 0.99
CA VAL A 104 -4.33 -11.56 1.31
C VAL A 104 -4.20 -11.67 2.82
N GLU A 105 -3.86 -12.84 3.33
CA GLU A 105 -3.75 -13.06 4.78
C GLU A 105 -2.59 -13.95 5.22
N ASN A 106 -2.05 -13.69 6.41
CA ASN A 106 -0.93 -14.44 6.98
C ASN A 106 0.29 -14.49 6.04
N VAL A 107 0.58 -13.40 5.33
CA VAL A 107 1.75 -13.29 4.44
C VAL A 107 2.89 -12.58 5.16
N THR A 108 4.10 -13.14 5.07
CA THR A 108 5.35 -12.45 5.42
C THR A 108 6.05 -12.06 4.13
N ALA A 109 6.37 -10.77 3.93
CA ALA A 109 7.04 -10.31 2.71
C ALA A 109 8.17 -9.30 2.97
N THR A 110 9.33 -9.52 2.37
CA THR A 110 10.54 -8.71 2.61
C THR A 110 11.52 -8.63 1.42
N GLY A 111 12.23 -7.50 1.31
CA GLY A 111 13.24 -7.28 0.28
C GLY A 111 12.67 -6.97 -1.11
N ILE A 112 11.45 -6.44 -1.20
CA ILE A 112 10.79 -6.09 -2.46
C ILE A 112 11.06 -4.64 -2.86
N ALA A 113 11.45 -4.41 -4.11
CA ALA A 113 11.88 -3.09 -4.61
C ALA A 113 10.75 -2.15 -5.04
N ASP A 114 9.50 -2.62 -5.00
CA ASP A 114 8.31 -1.78 -5.07
C ASP A 114 7.43 -2.08 -3.84
N ALA A 115 6.31 -2.80 -3.99
CA ALA A 115 5.41 -3.12 -2.88
C ALA A 115 5.39 -4.61 -2.51
N ALA A 116 5.52 -4.91 -1.21
CA ALA A 116 5.49 -6.27 -0.69
C ALA A 116 4.11 -6.93 -0.96
N ILE A 117 3.04 -6.17 -0.72
CA ILE A 117 1.67 -6.52 -1.12
C ILE A 117 1.14 -5.35 -1.94
N TYR A 118 0.87 -5.57 -3.22
CA TYR A 118 0.31 -4.59 -4.14
C TYR A 118 -1.05 -5.08 -4.63
N VAL A 119 -2.12 -4.35 -4.31
CA VAL A 119 -3.45 -4.58 -4.86
C VAL A 119 -3.78 -3.45 -5.81
N GLY A 120 -3.71 -3.75 -7.11
CA GLY A 120 -3.82 -2.74 -8.16
C GLY A 120 -5.13 -2.84 -8.93
N GLN A 121 -5.74 -1.69 -9.21
CA GLN A 121 -6.82 -1.57 -10.20
C GLN A 121 -7.98 -2.55 -9.97
N SER A 122 -8.19 -2.93 -8.71
CA SER A 122 -9.05 -4.04 -8.31
C SER A 122 -10.30 -3.54 -7.59
N ARG A 123 -11.35 -4.37 -7.51
CA ARG A 123 -12.63 -3.97 -6.92
C ARG A 123 -13.03 -4.92 -5.82
N GLY A 124 -13.45 -4.34 -4.70
CA GLY A 124 -13.73 -5.11 -3.52
C GLY A 124 -15.04 -5.88 -3.50
N PRO A 125 -15.22 -6.67 -2.42
CA PRO A 125 -14.39 -6.68 -1.20
C PRO A 125 -12.92 -7.07 -1.41
N ILE A 126 -11.98 -6.22 -0.95
CA ILE A 126 -10.54 -6.50 -0.86
C ILE A 126 -10.17 -6.57 0.62
N VAL A 127 -9.53 -7.66 1.05
CA VAL A 127 -9.11 -7.84 2.44
C VAL A 127 -7.61 -8.11 2.48
N VAL A 128 -6.86 -7.26 3.18
CA VAL A 128 -5.42 -7.40 3.44
C VAL A 128 -5.19 -7.40 4.95
N ARG A 129 -4.98 -8.58 5.53
CA ARG A 129 -4.92 -8.73 7.00
C ARG A 129 -3.89 -9.70 7.53
N ASP A 130 -3.54 -9.55 8.80
CA ASP A 130 -2.68 -10.51 9.51
C ASP A 130 -1.30 -10.71 8.83
N ASN A 131 -0.82 -9.71 8.08
CA ASN A 131 0.44 -9.79 7.34
C ASN A 131 1.58 -9.14 8.11
N THR A 132 2.81 -9.57 7.84
CA THR A 132 4.05 -8.97 8.35
C THR A 132 4.91 -8.55 7.17
N VAL A 133 5.07 -7.24 6.94
CA VAL A 133 5.81 -6.72 5.79
C VAL A 133 6.92 -5.78 6.22
N TYR A 134 8.16 -6.06 5.80
CA TYR A 134 9.33 -5.30 6.24
C TYR A 134 10.49 -5.32 5.27
N GLY A 135 11.39 -4.34 5.33
CA GLY A 135 12.57 -4.27 4.47
C GLY A 135 12.24 -4.04 2.99
N ASN A 136 11.11 -3.40 2.70
CA ASN A 136 10.66 -3.11 1.33
C ASN A 136 10.75 -1.62 1.02
N VAL A 137 10.58 -1.24 -0.24
CA VAL A 137 10.27 0.16 -0.58
C VAL A 137 8.91 0.51 0.01
N THR A 138 7.88 -0.23 -0.36
CA THR A 138 6.52 -0.10 0.17
C THR A 138 6.10 -1.40 0.87
N GLY A 139 5.54 -1.29 2.07
CA GLY A 139 4.95 -2.44 2.76
C GLY A 139 3.68 -2.94 2.07
N ILE A 140 2.62 -2.13 2.09
CA ILE A 140 1.33 -2.45 1.47
C ILE A 140 0.91 -1.29 0.57
N GLU A 141 0.48 -1.58 -0.65
CA GLU A 141 -0.07 -0.59 -1.57
C GLU A 141 -1.45 -1.01 -2.07
N ILE A 142 -2.43 -0.12 -1.90
CA ILE A 142 -3.76 -0.18 -2.51
C ILE A 142 -3.80 0.90 -3.58
N GLU A 143 -3.66 0.50 -4.84
CA GLU A 143 -3.56 1.42 -5.98
C GLU A 143 -4.81 1.31 -6.87
N ASN A 144 -5.45 2.44 -7.18
CA ASN A 144 -6.58 2.54 -8.12
C ASN A 144 -7.70 1.49 -7.86
N SER A 145 -7.91 1.15 -6.59
CA SER A 145 -8.79 0.08 -6.15
C SER A 145 -9.93 0.58 -5.28
N THR A 146 -11.03 -0.17 -5.21
CA THR A 146 -12.20 0.21 -4.41
C THR A 146 -12.55 -0.82 -3.34
N ASP A 147 -13.12 -0.35 -2.23
CA ASP A 147 -13.72 -1.19 -1.19
C ASP A 147 -12.71 -2.15 -0.54
N ALA A 148 -11.57 -1.58 -0.09
CA ALA A 148 -10.49 -2.31 0.55
C ALA A 148 -10.49 -2.15 2.07
N GLU A 149 -10.22 -3.25 2.78
CA GLU A 149 -9.99 -3.29 4.21
C GLU A 149 -8.57 -3.79 4.50
N VAL A 150 -7.75 -2.94 5.12
CA VAL A 150 -6.35 -3.20 5.45
C VAL A 150 -6.20 -3.17 6.97
N TYR A 151 -6.09 -4.33 7.62
CA TYR A 151 -6.13 -4.38 9.08
C TYR A 151 -5.31 -5.48 9.75
N ASN A 152 -4.97 -5.28 11.02
CA ASN A 152 -4.16 -6.22 11.81
C ASN A 152 -2.84 -6.64 11.14
N ASN A 153 -2.23 -5.73 10.37
CA ASN A 153 -0.91 -5.95 9.77
C ASN A 153 0.18 -5.34 10.66
N HIS A 154 1.36 -5.97 10.64
CA HIS A 154 2.60 -5.41 11.18
C HIS A 154 3.47 -4.92 10.02
N VAL A 155 3.58 -3.60 9.90
CA VAL A 155 4.22 -2.91 8.78
C VAL A 155 5.40 -2.12 9.33
N TYR A 156 6.62 -2.64 9.18
CA TYR A 156 7.80 -2.04 9.80
C TYR A 156 9.06 -2.09 8.94
N ASP A 157 10.00 -1.18 9.17
CA ASP A 157 11.29 -1.14 8.44
C ASP A 157 11.14 -1.17 6.90
N ASN A 158 10.06 -0.59 6.37
CA ASN A 158 9.93 -0.26 4.95
C ASN A 158 10.38 1.19 4.70
N SER A 159 10.45 1.65 3.46
CA SER A 159 10.67 3.08 3.18
C SER A 159 9.37 3.88 3.37
N GLY A 160 8.28 3.35 2.82
CA GLY A 160 6.90 3.72 3.10
C GLY A 160 6.12 2.52 3.65
N GLY A 161 5.31 2.72 4.68
CA GLY A 161 4.53 1.64 5.30
C GLY A 161 3.32 1.21 4.45
N ILE A 162 2.24 2.00 4.51
CA ILE A 162 1.00 1.72 3.76
C ILE A 162 0.69 2.88 2.81
N LEU A 163 0.48 2.58 1.53
CA LEU A 163 0.13 3.54 0.49
C LEU A 163 -1.30 3.28 -0.01
N VAL A 164 -2.12 4.34 -0.07
CA VAL A 164 -3.47 4.31 -0.65
C VAL A 164 -3.50 5.32 -1.79
N PHE A 165 -3.24 4.85 -3.00
CA PHE A 165 -2.87 5.67 -4.14
C PHE A 165 -3.94 5.63 -5.24
N LEU A 166 -4.18 6.80 -5.85
CA LEU A 166 -4.94 6.94 -7.08
C LEU A 166 -4.07 7.65 -8.12
N LEU A 167 -3.55 6.87 -9.07
CA LEU A 167 -2.60 7.31 -10.09
C LEU A 167 -3.23 7.43 -11.48
N PRO A 168 -2.81 8.43 -12.29
CA PRO A 168 -3.33 8.65 -13.63
C PRO A 168 -2.80 7.61 -14.62
N ASN A 169 -3.34 7.59 -15.84
CA ASN A 169 -2.90 6.71 -16.94
C ASN A 169 -3.09 5.19 -16.72
N ASN A 170 -3.64 4.76 -15.59
CA ASN A 170 -4.00 3.34 -15.36
C ASN A 170 -5.40 3.00 -15.90
N PRO A 171 -5.68 1.77 -16.37
CA PRO A 171 -7.01 1.34 -16.80
C PRO A 171 -8.16 1.75 -15.86
N SER A 172 -7.98 1.57 -14.54
CA SER A 172 -8.88 2.11 -13.51
C SER A 172 -8.58 3.58 -13.23
N LYS A 173 -9.61 4.42 -13.16
CA LYS A 173 -9.53 5.87 -12.82
C LYS A 173 -10.16 6.21 -11.47
N VAL A 174 -10.41 5.21 -10.64
CA VAL A 174 -11.09 5.35 -9.36
C VAL A 174 -10.27 4.70 -8.27
N GLY A 175 -10.30 5.28 -7.08
CA GLY A 175 -9.71 4.73 -5.87
C GLY A 175 -10.46 5.28 -4.68
N TYR A 176 -11.35 4.48 -4.08
CA TYR A 176 -12.21 4.97 -3.00
C TYR A 176 -12.64 3.90 -2.00
N ASN A 177 -13.10 4.34 -0.83
CA ASN A 177 -13.64 3.48 0.23
C ASN A 177 -12.63 2.44 0.74
N THR A 178 -11.38 2.89 0.94
CA THR A 178 -10.35 2.09 1.63
C THR A 178 -10.42 2.37 3.13
N ARG A 179 -10.37 1.33 3.96
CA ARG A 179 -10.35 1.44 5.41
C ARG A 179 -9.06 0.82 5.92
N VAL A 180 -8.24 1.60 6.62
CA VAL A 180 -6.97 1.17 7.19
C VAL A 180 -7.08 1.23 8.71
N TYR A 181 -7.08 0.08 9.37
CA TYR A 181 -7.36 0.04 10.81
C TYR A 181 -6.67 -1.06 11.58
N ASP A 182 -6.50 -0.87 12.89
CA ASP A 182 -5.89 -1.87 13.79
C ASP A 182 -4.49 -2.37 13.32
N ASN A 183 -3.74 -1.57 12.55
CA ASN A 183 -2.39 -1.92 12.12
C ASN A 183 -1.33 -1.36 13.09
N LEU A 184 -0.20 -2.07 13.19
CA LEU A 184 1.02 -1.56 13.79
C LEU A 184 1.96 -1.09 12.67
N ILE A 185 2.16 0.22 12.56
CA ILE A 185 2.88 0.88 11.46
C ILE A 185 4.09 1.62 12.06
N GLU A 186 5.25 0.98 12.04
CA GLU A 186 6.37 1.47 12.85
C GLU A 186 7.75 1.43 12.20
N ASN A 187 8.57 2.43 12.50
CA ASN A 187 9.96 2.50 12.07
C ASN A 187 10.14 2.24 10.57
N ASN A 188 9.21 2.71 9.72
CA ASN A 188 9.35 2.61 8.27
C ASN A 188 10.36 3.65 7.79
N ASN A 189 11.63 3.42 8.11
CA ASN A 189 12.77 4.32 7.91
C ASN A 189 13.82 3.73 6.96
N HIS A 190 13.50 2.63 6.28
CA HIS A 190 14.40 1.98 5.35
C HIS A 190 14.76 2.94 4.21
N ALA A 191 15.98 2.84 3.68
CA ALA A 191 16.38 3.66 2.55
C ALA A 191 15.57 3.29 1.31
N ASN A 192 14.98 4.26 0.60
CA ASN A 192 14.22 3.94 -0.60
C ASN A 192 15.16 3.44 -1.71
N PHE A 193 14.98 2.18 -2.11
CA PHE A 193 15.75 1.50 -3.15
C PHE A 193 14.94 1.19 -4.41
N GLY A 194 13.79 1.86 -4.58
CA GLY A 194 12.91 1.67 -5.72
C GLY A 194 13.53 2.17 -7.02
N ALA A 195 13.02 1.68 -8.15
CA ALA A 195 13.46 2.13 -9.45
C ALA A 195 13.24 3.65 -9.58
N ALA A 196 14.27 4.40 -10.02
CA ALA A 196 14.27 5.87 -10.01
C ALA A 196 13.13 6.53 -10.81
N ASN A 197 12.51 5.80 -11.74
CA ASN A 197 11.37 6.26 -12.53
C ASN A 197 10.01 5.82 -11.96
N ALA A 198 9.98 4.93 -10.96
CA ALA A 198 8.76 4.51 -10.28
C ALA A 198 8.23 5.61 -9.36
N ILE A 199 6.92 5.73 -9.22
CA ILE A 199 6.31 6.74 -8.34
C ILE A 199 6.68 6.47 -6.88
N VAL A 200 6.73 5.21 -6.45
CA VAL A 200 7.13 4.83 -5.09
C VAL A 200 8.55 5.29 -4.71
N SER A 201 9.45 5.50 -5.68
CA SER A 201 10.79 6.04 -5.43
C SER A 201 10.78 7.49 -4.93
N LYS A 202 9.64 8.18 -5.12
CA LYS A 202 9.41 9.55 -4.64
C LYS A 202 8.77 9.60 -3.26
N VAL A 203 8.38 8.46 -2.70
CA VAL A 203 7.87 8.39 -1.32
C VAL A 203 9.06 8.61 -0.37
N PRO A 204 9.02 9.66 0.47
CA PRO A 204 10.11 9.93 1.40
C PRO A 204 10.26 8.76 2.38
N PRO A 205 11.49 8.21 2.56
CA PRO A 205 11.79 7.31 3.67
C PRO A 205 11.29 7.88 4.99
N GLY A 206 10.65 7.07 5.82
CA GLY A 206 10.06 7.57 7.07
C GLY A 206 8.56 7.80 7.02
N THR A 207 7.89 7.34 5.98
CA THR A 207 6.44 7.54 5.81
C THR A 207 5.70 6.34 6.40
N GLY A 208 4.89 6.55 7.44
CA GLY A 208 4.04 5.49 7.99
C GLY A 208 2.90 5.13 7.04
N LEU A 209 2.04 6.08 6.72
CA LEU A 209 0.95 5.93 5.75
C LEU A 209 0.84 7.16 4.84
N MET A 210 0.52 6.95 3.57
CA MET A 210 0.25 8.05 2.63
C MET A 210 -1.00 7.77 1.79
N ILE A 211 -1.95 8.70 1.87
CA ILE A 211 -3.09 8.80 0.95
C ILE A 211 -2.70 9.78 -0.15
N LEU A 212 -2.62 9.29 -1.38
CA LEU A 212 -2.35 10.10 -2.57
C LEU A 212 -3.59 10.10 -3.45
N THR A 213 -4.31 11.20 -3.47
CA THR A 213 -5.47 11.46 -4.35
C THR A 213 -6.67 10.53 -4.17
N ALA A 214 -6.56 9.42 -3.43
CA ALA A 214 -7.68 8.53 -3.17
C ALA A 214 -8.77 9.20 -2.33
N ASP A 215 -10.00 8.74 -2.53
CA ASP A 215 -11.19 9.30 -1.92
C ASP A 215 -11.76 8.39 -0.84
N ASN A 216 -12.49 8.96 0.11
CA ASN A 216 -13.25 8.20 1.11
C ASN A 216 -12.39 7.17 1.87
N THR A 217 -11.10 7.47 2.09
CA THR A 217 -10.22 6.61 2.90
C THR A 217 -10.43 6.92 4.37
N GLU A 218 -10.68 5.88 5.18
CA GLU A 218 -10.84 5.98 6.63
C GLU A 218 -9.64 5.32 7.32
N VAL A 219 -8.94 6.06 8.18
CA VAL A 219 -7.73 5.60 8.89
C VAL A 219 -7.96 5.72 10.40
N PHE A 220 -8.09 4.59 11.09
CA PHE A 220 -8.48 4.58 12.50
C PHE A 220 -7.95 3.42 13.32
N ASN A 221 -7.81 3.60 14.64
CA ASN A 221 -7.30 2.59 15.57
C ASN A 221 -5.92 1.99 15.21
N ASN A 222 -5.13 2.65 14.37
CA ASN A 222 -3.77 2.21 14.08
C ASN A 222 -2.79 2.78 15.13
N THR A 223 -1.65 2.10 15.30
CA THR A 223 -0.50 2.64 16.04
C THR A 223 0.61 3.03 15.07
N PHE A 224 0.90 4.32 14.99
CA PHE A 224 2.00 4.89 14.22
C PHE A 224 3.17 5.24 15.13
N ARG A 225 4.31 4.58 14.97
CA ARG A 225 5.45 4.78 15.87
C ARG A 225 6.78 4.92 15.15
N GLY A 226 7.56 5.95 15.48
CA GLY A 226 8.97 6.02 15.07
C GLY A 226 9.19 6.18 13.56
N ASN A 227 8.20 6.60 12.78
CA ASN A 227 8.39 6.90 11.36
C ASN A 227 9.06 8.29 11.25
N GLN A 228 10.27 8.36 10.71
CA GLN A 228 11.14 9.54 10.83
C GLN A 228 10.58 10.79 10.14
N SER A 229 9.80 10.62 9.06
CA SER A 229 9.27 11.70 8.24
C SER A 229 7.85 12.08 8.59
N VAL A 230 6.94 11.12 8.61
CA VAL A 230 5.54 11.38 8.88
C VAL A 230 4.81 10.13 9.38
N GLY A 231 3.88 10.30 10.32
CA GLY A 231 2.98 9.23 10.73
C GLY A 231 1.99 8.89 9.61
N ALA A 232 1.08 9.81 9.29
CA ALA A 232 0.13 9.71 8.19
C ALA A 232 0.09 10.98 7.33
N ALA A 233 0.09 10.83 6.01
CA ALA A 233 0.04 11.93 5.05
C ALA A 233 -1.22 11.85 4.18
N VAL A 234 -1.82 13.01 3.89
CA VAL A 234 -2.87 13.18 2.88
C VAL A 234 -2.38 14.20 1.86
N THR A 235 -2.25 13.77 0.61
CA THR A 235 -1.69 14.58 -0.46
C THR A 235 -2.40 14.34 -1.80
N SER A 236 -2.10 15.19 -2.78
CA SER A 236 -2.57 15.07 -4.16
C SER A 236 -1.41 14.73 -5.11
N LEU A 237 -1.75 14.38 -6.36
CA LEU A 237 -0.79 14.23 -7.47
C LEU A 237 0.12 15.46 -7.64
N TYR A 238 -0.28 16.63 -7.16
CA TYR A 238 0.51 17.86 -7.28
C TYR A 238 1.76 17.92 -6.40
N ILE A 239 1.93 16.95 -5.49
CA ILE A 239 3.24 16.75 -4.82
C ILE A 239 4.28 16.12 -5.77
N ILE A 240 3.83 15.50 -6.86
CA ILE A 240 4.67 14.80 -7.84
C ILE A 240 4.73 15.56 -9.18
N TYR A 241 3.66 16.25 -9.54
CA TYR A 241 3.46 16.88 -10.84
C TYR A 241 3.16 18.38 -10.70
N PRO A 242 3.50 19.22 -11.71
CA PRO A 242 3.11 20.62 -11.71
C PRO A 242 1.60 20.83 -11.54
N ARG A 243 1.21 21.90 -10.84
CA ARG A 243 -0.19 22.23 -10.52
C ARG A 243 -1.10 22.46 -11.72
N ASP A 244 -0.55 22.82 -12.88
CA ASP A 244 -1.27 22.98 -14.13
C ASP A 244 -1.41 21.68 -14.94
N THR A 245 -0.89 20.56 -14.42
CA THR A 245 -1.03 19.24 -15.05
C THR A 245 -2.51 18.83 -15.06
N VAL A 246 -2.95 18.39 -16.23
CA VAL A 246 -4.29 17.82 -16.45
C VAL A 246 -4.18 16.31 -16.45
N PHE A 247 -5.00 15.66 -15.62
CA PHE A 247 -5.06 14.21 -15.50
C PHE A 247 -6.36 13.66 -16.07
N ASP A 248 -6.39 12.34 -16.29
CA ASP A 248 -7.57 11.58 -16.70
C ASP A 248 -8.42 11.10 -15.51
N LEU A 249 -8.20 11.70 -14.33
CA LEU A 249 -8.93 11.48 -13.08
C LEU A 249 -8.94 12.76 -12.23
N GLY A 250 -9.74 12.78 -11.16
CA GLY A 250 -9.73 13.88 -10.19
C GLY A 250 -8.46 13.85 -9.34
N PRO A 251 -7.60 14.88 -9.36
CA PRO A 251 -6.28 14.80 -8.71
C PRO A 251 -6.30 15.09 -7.22
N LEU A 252 -7.41 15.59 -6.67
CA LEU A 252 -7.50 16.01 -5.28
C LEU A 252 -8.08 14.88 -4.41
N PRO A 253 -7.53 14.61 -3.22
CA PRO A 253 -8.10 13.64 -2.29
C PRO A 253 -9.37 14.19 -1.65
N GLU A 254 -10.47 13.44 -1.64
CA GLU A 254 -11.76 13.88 -1.10
C GLU A 254 -12.30 12.97 0.00
N ASN A 255 -12.96 13.56 1.00
CA ASN A 255 -13.70 12.86 2.05
C ASN A 255 -12.88 11.84 2.87
N ASN A 256 -11.55 11.98 2.92
CA ASN A 256 -10.71 11.13 3.76
C ASN A 256 -10.88 11.50 5.24
N TRP A 257 -10.73 10.52 6.12
CA TRP A 257 -10.90 10.70 7.56
C TRP A 257 -9.82 9.97 8.36
N ILE A 258 -9.03 10.73 9.10
CA ILE A 258 -8.03 10.18 10.04
C ILE A 258 -8.51 10.47 11.47
N HIS A 259 -8.73 9.44 12.28
CA HIS A 259 -9.26 9.59 13.64
C HIS A 259 -8.88 8.41 14.54
N ASP A 260 -8.90 8.60 15.86
CA ASP A 260 -8.74 7.52 16.84
C ASP A 260 -7.47 6.65 16.66
N ASN A 261 -6.39 7.18 16.09
CA ASN A 261 -5.11 6.50 16.01
C ASN A 261 -4.22 6.83 17.21
N VAL A 262 -3.14 6.09 17.40
CA VAL A 262 -2.07 6.40 18.36
C VAL A 262 -0.85 6.83 17.57
N PHE A 263 -0.30 8.01 17.89
CA PHE A 263 0.91 8.53 17.26
C PHE A 263 2.01 8.71 18.31
N GLU A 264 3.16 8.08 18.08
CA GLU A 264 4.30 8.07 19.00
C GLU A 264 5.61 8.36 18.26
N ASN A 265 6.20 9.52 18.52
CA ASN A 265 7.54 9.87 18.01
C ASN A 265 7.67 9.72 16.48
N ASN A 266 6.72 10.28 15.72
CA ASN A 266 6.86 10.39 14.26
C ASN A 266 7.40 11.78 13.89
N GLY A 267 7.92 11.92 12.68
CA GLY A 267 8.33 13.22 12.13
C GLY A 267 9.53 13.88 12.84
N TYR A 268 10.33 13.11 13.58
CA TYR A 268 11.45 13.63 14.37
C TYR A 268 12.70 13.96 13.55
N ALA A 269 12.82 13.38 12.35
CA ALA A 269 13.95 13.57 11.44
C ALA A 269 13.48 13.37 9.99
N PRO A 270 12.69 14.31 9.45
CA PRO A 270 12.13 14.15 8.13
C PRO A 270 13.20 14.06 7.05
N ASP A 271 12.91 13.26 6.03
CA ASP A 271 13.74 13.12 4.86
C ASP A 271 13.99 14.49 4.20
N GLN A 272 15.17 14.64 3.59
CA GLN A 272 15.59 15.90 3.00
C GLN A 272 14.61 16.40 1.93
N SER A 273 13.94 15.49 1.20
CA SER A 273 12.92 15.87 0.23
C SER A 273 11.78 16.70 0.85
N LEU A 274 11.27 16.32 2.02
CA LEU A 274 10.24 17.10 2.72
C LEU A 274 10.77 18.46 3.20
N ILE A 275 12.00 18.47 3.72
CA ILE A 275 12.66 19.70 4.19
C ILE A 275 12.85 20.69 3.03
N ASP A 276 13.23 20.20 1.86
CA ASP A 276 13.43 21.01 0.66
C ASP A 276 12.12 21.64 0.16
N PHE A 277 10.98 20.98 0.40
CA PHE A 277 9.64 21.53 0.19
C PHE A 277 9.16 22.47 1.32
N GLY A 278 10.00 22.71 2.33
CA GLY A 278 9.64 23.53 3.50
C GLY A 278 8.59 22.88 4.40
N VAL A 279 8.39 21.56 4.28
CA VAL A 279 7.42 20.80 5.04
C VAL A 279 8.13 20.12 6.23
N PRO A 280 7.78 20.45 7.48
CA PRO A 280 8.34 19.78 8.65
C PRO A 280 7.79 18.36 8.79
N GLY A 281 8.50 17.52 9.54
CA GLY A 281 7.96 16.25 10.01
C GLY A 281 6.84 16.46 11.02
N ALA A 282 5.84 15.57 11.00
CA ALA A 282 4.69 15.63 11.88
C ALA A 282 4.05 14.23 12.05
N ASP A 283 3.15 14.09 13.01
CA ASP A 283 2.29 12.90 13.10
C ASP A 283 1.31 12.86 11.93
N ILE A 284 0.68 14.00 11.61
CA ILE A 284 -0.21 14.13 10.45
C ILE A 284 0.26 15.26 9.53
N LEU A 285 0.43 14.93 8.25
CA LEU A 285 0.71 15.88 7.18
C LEU A 285 -0.48 15.95 6.23
N TRP A 286 -0.95 17.16 5.95
CA TRP A 286 -1.91 17.43 4.89
C TRP A 286 -1.39 18.55 4.01
N THR A 287 -1.29 18.32 2.70
CA THR A 287 -0.81 19.34 1.74
C THR A 287 -1.86 20.42 1.45
N GLY A 288 -2.98 20.43 2.18
CA GLY A 288 -4.01 21.45 2.07
C GLY A 288 -4.93 21.26 0.86
N GLU A 289 -4.79 20.19 0.08
CA GLU A 289 -5.65 19.88 -1.06
C GLU A 289 -6.86 19.03 -0.67
N GLY A 290 -8.01 19.27 -1.32
CA GLY A 290 -9.25 18.56 -1.03
C GLY A 290 -9.94 19.07 0.24
N TRP A 291 -10.93 19.94 0.08
CA TRP A 291 -11.56 20.64 1.21
C TRP A 291 -12.38 19.74 2.15
N SER A 292 -12.79 18.56 1.71
CA SER A 292 -13.69 17.67 2.45
C SER A 292 -12.97 16.66 3.35
N ASN A 293 -11.63 16.62 3.32
CA ASN A 293 -10.83 15.80 4.25
C ASN A 293 -11.05 16.23 5.70
N SER A 294 -10.94 15.29 6.63
CA SER A 294 -11.20 15.50 8.05
C SER A 294 -10.19 14.76 8.93
N PHE A 295 -9.83 15.37 10.05
CA PHE A 295 -8.81 14.88 10.97
C PHE A 295 -9.31 15.09 12.40
N ASP A 296 -9.65 14.01 13.09
CA ASP A 296 -10.19 14.01 14.46
C ASP A 296 -9.18 13.30 15.38
N GLN A 297 -8.00 13.92 15.51
CA GLN A 297 -6.84 13.32 16.19
C GLN A 297 -6.25 14.28 17.25
N PRO A 298 -6.83 14.35 18.46
CA PRO A 298 -6.34 15.26 19.49
C PRO A 298 -4.92 14.89 19.95
N GLY A 299 -4.06 15.89 20.08
CA GLY A 299 -2.69 15.73 20.59
C GLY A 299 -1.64 15.31 19.56
N ALA A 300 -2.05 14.95 18.34
CA ALA A 300 -1.10 14.74 17.24
C ALA A 300 -0.42 16.07 16.84
N SER A 301 0.87 16.01 16.56
CA SER A 301 1.55 17.10 15.86
C SER A 301 1.09 17.14 14.41
N THR A 302 0.80 18.32 13.87
CA THR A 302 0.24 18.44 12.53
C THR A 302 0.95 19.48 11.68
N PHE A 303 1.04 19.19 10.38
CA PHE A 303 1.30 20.19 9.35
C PHE A 303 0.19 20.14 8.31
N PRO A 304 -0.50 21.25 8.02
CA PRO A 304 -0.40 22.53 8.72
C PRO A 304 -0.93 22.45 10.17
N PRO A 305 -0.71 23.50 11.00
CA PRO A 305 -1.09 23.48 12.41
C PRO A 305 -2.59 23.42 12.71
N VAL A 306 -3.46 23.68 11.72
CA VAL A 306 -4.91 23.60 11.88
C VAL A 306 -5.46 22.66 10.82
N LEU A 307 -6.06 21.56 11.27
CA LEU A 307 -6.72 20.60 10.41
C LEU A 307 -8.25 20.68 10.60
N PRO A 308 -9.05 20.54 9.52
CA PRO A 308 -10.51 20.45 9.65
C PRO A 308 -10.91 19.12 10.30
N SER A 309 -11.93 19.14 11.16
CA SER A 309 -12.54 17.93 11.76
C SER A 309 -13.82 17.55 11.04
N ARG A 310 -14.40 16.38 11.30
CA ARG A 310 -15.74 16.05 10.77
C ARG A 310 -16.83 17.02 11.24
N SER A 311 -16.68 17.58 12.44
CA SER A 311 -17.63 18.54 13.01
C SER A 311 -17.50 19.97 12.44
N THR A 312 -16.41 20.26 11.71
CA THR A 312 -16.16 21.59 11.14
C THR A 312 -17.18 21.88 10.02
N PRO A 313 -17.91 23.02 10.06
CA PRO A 313 -18.87 23.35 8.99
C PRO A 313 -18.21 23.54 7.62
N ASP A 314 -18.87 23.08 6.55
CA ASP A 314 -18.36 23.16 5.17
C ASP A 314 -17.84 24.54 4.74
N PRO A 315 -18.51 25.68 5.05
CA PRO A 315 -17.99 26.99 4.69
C PRO A 315 -16.60 27.27 5.29
N LEU A 316 -16.34 26.78 6.51
CA LEU A 316 -15.07 26.94 7.18
C LEU A 316 -14.01 25.98 6.62
N LYS A 317 -14.36 24.72 6.33
CA LYS A 317 -13.45 23.79 5.65
C LYS A 317 -12.97 24.35 4.31
N ARG A 318 -13.88 24.89 3.51
CA ARG A 318 -13.56 25.52 2.22
C ARG A 318 -12.71 26.78 2.37
N ALA A 319 -12.94 27.58 3.40
CA ALA A 319 -12.11 28.76 3.67
C ALA A 319 -10.68 28.34 4.05
N LEU A 320 -10.54 27.36 4.94
CA LEU A 320 -9.26 26.80 5.38
C LEU A 320 -8.47 26.20 4.19
N TRP A 321 -9.14 25.36 3.39
CA TRP A 321 -8.60 24.80 2.15
C TRP A 321 -8.04 25.90 1.24
N ARG A 322 -8.82 26.94 0.92
CA ARG A 322 -8.33 28.06 0.07
C ARG A 322 -7.13 28.77 0.65
N THR A 323 -7.09 28.95 1.97
CA THR A 323 -5.94 29.59 2.63
C THR A 323 -4.69 28.73 2.46
N TYR A 324 -4.78 27.42 2.70
CA TYR A 324 -3.63 26.53 2.53
C TYR A 324 -3.24 26.29 1.09
N ASP A 325 -4.19 26.21 0.18
CA ASP A 325 -3.93 26.09 -1.25
C ASP A 325 -3.05 27.25 -1.77
N VAL A 326 -3.28 28.47 -1.26
CA VAL A 326 -2.43 29.63 -1.56
C VAL A 326 -1.09 29.58 -0.81
N LEU A 327 -1.10 29.32 0.50
CA LEU A 327 0.12 29.38 1.31
C LEU A 327 1.12 28.27 0.96
N ILE A 328 0.64 27.04 0.81
CA ILE A 328 1.47 25.88 0.48
C ILE A 328 1.86 25.95 -1.01
N GLY A 329 0.98 26.42 -1.89
CA GLY A 329 1.31 26.69 -3.29
C GLY A 329 2.33 27.81 -3.51
N LEU A 330 2.70 28.58 -2.49
CA LEU A 330 3.84 29.52 -2.54
C LEU A 330 5.14 28.91 -2.01
N LEU A 331 5.07 27.78 -1.31
CA LEU A 331 6.21 27.03 -0.78
C LEU A 331 6.70 25.97 -1.77
N MET A 332 5.79 25.39 -2.55
CA MET A 332 6.03 24.37 -3.59
C MET A 332 6.13 25.01 -4.97
#